data_AF-A0AAW8F1Q7-F1
#
_entry.id   AF-A0AAW8F1Q7-F1
#
_cell.length_a   1.000
_cell.length_b   1.000
_cell.length_c   1.000
_cell.angle_alpha   90.00
_cell.angle_beta   90.00
_cell.angle_gamma   90.00
#
_symmetry.space_group_name_H-M   'P 1'
#
loop_
_entity.id
_entity.type
_entity.pdbx_description
1 polymer ?
#
loop_
_entity_poly.entity_id
_entity_poly.type
_entity_poly.pdbx_seq_one_letter_code
_entity_poly.pdbx_strand_id
1 'polypeptide(L)'
;MADDDFEKQVVVVRSRLPVAAKHFDAKDVERVAFDVAGQRDVALDLWDQARDAADEAWRECRRRLRREYGARNPHGGWSTFVLFAAVLSGAFSAALAAGLRSDPYETEGILFVLATISGLGDLIVLIAVGWRPLNWGMVRMQIGIAVTLAVAAAFQLTRPAMPVAPLVFGAGAIGIAGLILALLVRALRPAEREEIDTAINVAVDRMRPEVDAIAARLQAETLEKLSAQEQERIVALRTAALVDLAALGDPQPAVEEVVPAGGVIISAFLVKWNSYLRRE
;
A
#
# COMPACT_ATOMS: atom_id res chain seq x y z
N MET A 1 -0.09 48.09 15.98
CA MET A 1 1.00 47.93 15.00
C MET A 1 1.47 46.49 14.87
N ALA A 2 1.53 45.69 15.95
CA ALA A 2 1.89 44.27 15.86
C ALA A 2 0.80 43.38 15.20
N ASP A 3 -0.48 43.63 15.46
CA ASP A 3 -1.59 42.82 14.89
C ASP A 3 -1.72 42.93 13.36
N ASP A 4 -1.54 44.13 12.80
CA ASP A 4 -1.60 44.37 11.35
C ASP A 4 -0.43 43.71 10.58
N ASP A 5 0.69 43.44 11.26
CA ASP A 5 1.81 42.68 10.68
C ASP A 5 1.56 41.16 10.75
N PHE A 6 0.91 40.69 11.81
CA PHE A 6 0.52 39.28 11.95
C PHE A 6 -0.56 38.87 10.95
N GLU A 7 -1.62 39.65 10.78
CA GLU A 7 -2.67 39.37 9.79
C GLU A 7 -2.11 39.32 8.35
N LYS A 8 -1.19 40.23 8.02
CA LYS A 8 -0.48 40.18 6.72
C LYS A 8 0.32 38.89 6.56
N GLN A 9 0.99 38.43 7.61
CA GLN A 9 1.73 37.17 7.57
C GLN A 9 0.82 35.95 7.38
N VAL A 10 -0.36 35.92 8.01
CA VAL A 10 -1.36 34.87 7.79
C VAL A 10 -1.84 34.85 6.34
N VAL A 11 -2.08 36.03 5.74
CA VAL A 11 -2.43 36.15 4.31
C VAL A 11 -1.27 35.66 3.42
N VAL A 12 -0.02 35.96 3.78
CA VAL A 12 1.15 35.47 3.05
C VAL A 12 1.22 33.94 3.12
N VAL A 13 1.00 33.33 4.30
CA VAL A 13 0.95 31.87 4.44
C VAL A 13 -0.07 31.27 3.47
N ARG A 14 -1.28 31.80 3.44
CA ARG A 14 -2.35 31.31 2.55
C ARG A 14 -2.02 31.48 1.07
N SER A 15 -1.50 32.64 0.68
CA SER A 15 -1.18 32.93 -0.73
C SER A 15 -0.05 32.06 -1.31
N ARG A 16 0.80 31.49 -0.45
CA ARG A 16 1.88 30.57 -0.84
C ARG A 16 1.42 29.11 -0.96
N LEU A 17 0.17 28.79 -0.57
CA LEU A 17 -0.40 27.47 -0.74
C LEU A 17 -1.00 27.31 -2.16
N PRO A 18 -1.07 26.08 -2.69
CA PRO A 18 -1.80 25.79 -3.92
C PRO A 18 -3.26 26.25 -3.85
N VAL A 19 -3.78 26.78 -4.96
CA VAL A 19 -5.13 27.39 -5.03
C VAL A 19 -6.27 26.40 -4.77
N ALA A 20 -6.06 25.11 -4.98
CA ALA A 20 -7.09 24.09 -4.78
C ALA A 20 -6.80 23.25 -3.54
N ALA A 21 -7.72 23.26 -2.56
CA ALA A 21 -7.57 22.59 -1.27
C ALA A 21 -7.35 21.09 -1.31
N LYS A 22 -7.67 20.42 -2.42
CA LYS A 22 -7.31 19.01 -2.63
C LYS A 22 -5.80 18.77 -2.83
N HIS A 23 -5.01 19.83 -3.00
CA HIS A 23 -3.58 19.75 -3.31
C HIS A 23 -2.67 20.16 -2.15
N PHE A 24 -3.21 20.44 -0.97
CA PHE A 24 -2.41 20.72 0.22
C PHE A 24 -3.05 20.15 1.48
N ASP A 25 -2.22 19.81 2.46
CA ASP A 25 -2.61 19.31 3.77
C ASP A 25 -2.15 20.29 4.88
N ALA A 26 -2.59 20.07 6.13
CA ALA A 26 -2.14 20.85 7.28
C ALA A 26 -0.59 20.89 7.47
N LYS A 27 0.14 19.85 7.03
CA LYS A 27 1.61 19.83 7.03
C LYS A 27 2.22 20.87 6.08
N ASP A 28 1.54 21.17 4.97
CA ASP A 28 1.98 22.17 4.01
C ASP A 28 1.77 23.58 4.57
N VAL A 29 0.68 23.78 5.32
CA VAL A 29 0.41 25.04 6.05
C VAL A 29 1.50 25.29 7.09
N GLU A 30 1.85 24.29 7.90
CA GLU A 30 2.93 24.41 8.88
C GLU A 30 4.28 24.69 8.21
N ARG A 31 4.62 24.00 7.12
CA ARG A 31 5.86 24.27 6.36
C ARG A 31 5.94 25.72 5.87
N VAL A 32 4.82 26.28 5.39
CA VAL A 32 4.78 27.68 4.97
C VAL A 32 4.83 28.64 6.17
N ALA A 33 4.24 28.29 7.32
CA ALA A 33 4.36 29.08 8.54
C ALA A 33 5.83 29.19 9.01
N PHE A 34 6.62 28.11 8.93
CA PHE A 34 8.07 28.15 9.15
C PHE A 34 8.78 29.10 8.17
N ASP A 35 8.46 29.02 6.87
CA ASP A 35 9.04 29.90 5.84
C ASP A 35 8.75 31.38 6.12
N VAL A 36 7.52 31.71 6.52
CA VAL A 36 7.13 33.09 6.90
C VAL A 36 7.78 33.54 8.21
N ALA A 37 8.02 32.63 9.14
CA ALA A 37 8.76 32.90 10.38
C ALA A 37 10.30 33.01 10.16
N GLY A 38 10.80 32.83 8.93
CA GLY A 38 12.23 32.89 8.61
C GLY A 38 12.99 31.59 8.88
N GLN A 39 12.29 30.50 9.20
CA GLN A 39 12.83 29.20 9.59
C GLN A 39 12.62 28.13 8.51
N ARG A 40 12.70 28.55 7.23
CA ARG A 40 12.49 27.68 6.07
C ARG A 40 13.39 26.45 6.08
N ASP A 41 14.68 26.63 6.38
CA ASP A 41 15.66 25.55 6.33
C ASP A 41 15.37 24.48 7.41
N VAL A 42 14.91 24.91 8.59
CA VAL A 42 14.47 24.00 9.67
C VAL A 42 13.26 23.17 9.22
N ALA A 43 12.29 23.79 8.55
CA ALA A 43 11.12 23.06 8.04
C ALA A 43 11.44 22.07 6.92
N LEU A 44 12.35 22.43 6.00
CA LEU A 44 12.76 21.53 4.92
C LEU A 44 13.56 20.34 5.46
N ASP A 45 14.50 20.59 6.37
CA ASP A 45 15.26 19.56 7.06
C ASP A 45 14.33 18.61 7.83
N LEU A 46 13.38 19.14 8.61
CA LEU A 46 12.39 18.34 9.33
C LEU A 46 11.52 17.51 8.37
N TRP A 47 11.09 18.10 7.26
CA TRP A 47 10.26 17.43 6.26
C TRP A 47 10.98 16.23 5.65
N ASP A 48 12.22 16.43 5.22
CA ASP A 48 13.04 15.39 4.59
C ASP A 48 13.35 14.28 5.60
N GLN A 49 13.75 14.63 6.82
CA GLN A 49 14.01 13.64 7.88
C GLN A 49 12.78 12.84 8.28
N ALA A 50 11.62 13.49 8.45
CA ALA A 50 10.38 12.80 8.80
C ALA A 50 9.91 11.88 7.68
N ARG A 51 10.06 12.30 6.42
CA ARG A 51 9.75 11.48 5.25
C ARG A 51 10.69 10.28 5.13
N ASP A 52 11.99 10.50 5.22
CA ASP A 52 13.00 9.43 5.12
C ASP A 52 12.83 8.41 6.24
N ALA A 53 12.52 8.88 7.46
CA ALA A 53 12.19 8.02 8.59
C ALA A 53 10.94 7.17 8.34
N ALA A 54 9.87 7.76 7.77
CA ALA A 54 8.67 7.01 7.41
C ALA A 54 8.96 5.93 6.35
N ASP A 55 9.72 6.29 5.31
CA ASP A 55 10.12 5.38 4.24
C ASP A 55 11.05 4.27 4.76
N GLU A 56 11.94 4.57 5.70
CA GLU A 56 12.79 3.58 6.38
C GLU A 56 11.98 2.64 7.28
N ALA A 57 11.08 3.17 8.11
CA ALA A 57 10.20 2.37 8.96
C ALA A 57 9.36 1.40 8.12
N TRP A 58 8.88 1.85 6.96
CA TRP A 58 8.13 0.99 6.05
C TRP A 58 8.99 -0.04 5.33
N ARG A 59 10.19 0.33 4.89
CA ARG A 59 11.18 -0.63 4.34
C ARG A 59 11.52 -1.70 5.36
N GLU A 60 11.70 -1.32 6.63
CA GLU A 60 11.99 -2.24 7.71
C GLU A 60 10.81 -3.16 8.02
N CYS A 61 9.59 -2.61 8.11
CA CYS A 61 8.36 -3.39 8.28
C CYS A 61 8.22 -4.45 7.18
N ARG A 62 8.42 -4.07 5.90
CA ARG A 62 8.42 -5.01 4.77
C ARG A 62 9.53 -6.05 4.87
N ARG A 63 10.72 -5.67 5.34
CA ARG A 63 11.86 -6.59 5.53
C ARG A 63 11.55 -7.62 6.61
N ARG A 64 10.96 -7.21 7.74
CA ARG A 64 10.51 -8.10 8.82
C ARG A 64 9.44 -9.08 8.32
N LEU A 65 8.39 -8.57 7.66
CA LEU A 65 7.35 -9.42 7.05
C LEU A 65 7.91 -10.44 6.05
N ARG A 66 8.89 -10.04 5.22
CA ARG A 66 9.54 -10.96 4.27
C ARG A 66 10.35 -12.04 4.97
N ARG A 67 11.07 -11.71 6.05
CA ARG A 67 11.85 -12.68 6.84
C ARG A 67 10.95 -13.70 7.53
N GLU A 68 9.81 -13.25 8.05
CA GLU A 68 8.88 -14.08 8.82
C GLU A 68 8.00 -14.96 7.91
N TYR A 69 7.45 -14.39 6.84
CA TYR A 69 6.46 -15.08 6.00
C TYR A 69 7.02 -15.64 4.68
N GLY A 70 8.20 -15.21 4.24
CA GLY A 70 8.86 -15.73 3.03
C GLY A 70 7.98 -15.62 1.79
N ALA A 71 7.70 -16.75 1.13
CA ALA A 71 6.82 -16.83 -0.04
C ALA A 71 5.35 -16.47 0.25
N ARG A 72 4.94 -16.35 1.52
CA ARG A 72 3.58 -15.96 1.93
C ARG A 72 3.47 -14.49 2.29
N ASN A 73 4.49 -13.67 1.98
CA ASN A 73 4.54 -12.27 2.40
C ASN A 73 3.25 -11.52 2.00
N PRO A 74 2.47 -11.00 2.96
CA PRO A 74 1.16 -10.40 2.68
C PRO A 74 1.25 -9.06 1.93
N HIS A 75 2.37 -8.35 2.03
CA HIS A 75 2.61 -7.10 1.30
C HIS A 75 2.98 -7.36 -0.18
N GLY A 76 3.20 -8.62 -0.56
CA GLY A 76 3.65 -9.00 -1.89
C GLY A 76 5.10 -9.45 -1.91
N GLY A 77 5.35 -10.39 -2.80
CA GLY A 77 6.65 -11.00 -3.05
C GLY A 77 6.64 -11.66 -4.42
N TRP A 78 7.70 -12.41 -4.71
CA TRP A 78 7.82 -13.12 -5.98
C TRP A 78 6.60 -14.02 -6.25
N SER A 79 6.03 -14.65 -5.21
CA SER A 79 4.85 -15.50 -5.30
C SER A 79 3.60 -14.76 -5.76
N THR A 80 3.37 -13.53 -5.29
CA THR A 80 2.27 -12.68 -5.75
C THR A 80 2.42 -12.31 -7.22
N PHE A 81 3.64 -12.01 -7.67
CA PHE A 81 3.92 -11.75 -9.09
C PHE A 81 3.69 -13.00 -9.95
N VAL A 82 4.12 -14.17 -9.47
CA VAL A 82 3.89 -15.45 -10.16
C VAL A 82 2.41 -15.78 -10.25
N LEU A 83 1.65 -15.65 -9.15
CA LEU A 83 0.20 -15.86 -9.17
C LEU A 83 -0.50 -14.87 -10.10
N PHE A 84 -0.12 -13.60 -10.09
CA PHE A 84 -0.69 -12.60 -11.00
C PHE A 84 -0.41 -12.93 -12.47
N ALA A 85 0.84 -13.28 -12.80
CA ALA A 85 1.21 -13.72 -14.15
C ALA A 85 0.46 -15.00 -14.56
N ALA A 86 0.24 -15.93 -13.62
CA ALA A 86 -0.55 -17.13 -13.84
C ALA A 86 -2.02 -16.79 -14.11
N VAL A 87 -2.67 -15.92 -13.33
CA VAL A 87 -4.04 -15.45 -13.58
C VAL A 87 -4.16 -14.84 -14.97
N LEU A 88 -3.24 -13.94 -15.35
CA LEU A 88 -3.25 -13.32 -16.68
C LEU A 88 -3.10 -14.36 -17.78
N SER A 89 -2.15 -15.28 -17.63
CA SER A 89 -1.90 -16.35 -18.62
C SER A 89 -3.11 -17.29 -18.73
N GLY A 90 -3.75 -17.63 -17.62
CA GLY A 90 -4.99 -18.39 -17.59
C GLY A 90 -6.14 -17.66 -18.29
N ALA A 91 -6.29 -16.35 -18.04
CA ALA A 91 -7.33 -15.53 -18.68
C ALA A 91 -7.14 -15.46 -20.21
N PHE A 92 -5.91 -15.23 -20.68
CA PHE A 92 -5.61 -15.26 -22.11
C PHE A 92 -5.79 -16.66 -22.71
N SER A 93 -5.41 -17.72 -21.98
CA SER A 93 -5.67 -19.11 -22.39
C SER A 93 -7.17 -19.35 -22.59
N ALA A 94 -8.00 -18.91 -21.64
CA ALA A 94 -9.44 -19.03 -21.71
C ALA A 94 -10.03 -18.26 -22.91
N ALA A 95 -9.56 -17.04 -23.14
CA ALA A 95 -9.98 -16.22 -24.28
C ALA A 95 -9.60 -16.87 -25.63
N LEU A 96 -8.38 -17.39 -25.74
CA LEU A 96 -7.93 -18.11 -26.93
C LEU A 96 -8.72 -19.40 -27.12
N ALA A 97 -8.98 -20.17 -26.05
CA ALA A 97 -9.78 -21.39 -26.07
C ALA A 97 -11.26 -21.13 -26.44
N ALA A 98 -11.82 -19.97 -26.10
CA ALA A 98 -13.17 -19.58 -26.49
C ALA A 98 -13.34 -19.42 -28.02
N GLY A 99 -12.26 -19.14 -28.75
CA GLY A 99 -12.24 -19.25 -30.22
C GLY A 99 -13.06 -18.20 -30.96
N LEU A 100 -13.28 -17.02 -30.38
CA LEU A 100 -13.94 -15.92 -31.07
C LEU A 100 -13.07 -15.43 -32.25
N ARG A 101 -13.36 -15.95 -33.45
CA ARG A 101 -12.78 -15.58 -34.76
C ARG A 101 -11.31 -15.99 -35.01
N SER A 102 -10.83 -17.07 -34.38
CA SER A 102 -9.47 -17.60 -34.62
C SER A 102 -9.50 -19.08 -34.98
N ASP A 103 -8.64 -19.50 -35.91
CA ASP A 103 -8.43 -20.93 -36.20
C ASP A 103 -7.75 -21.60 -34.98
N PRO A 104 -8.32 -22.71 -34.44
CA PRO A 104 -7.70 -23.47 -33.36
C PRO A 104 -6.25 -23.87 -33.62
N TYR A 105 -5.87 -24.19 -34.87
CA TYR A 105 -4.51 -24.63 -35.20
C TYR A 105 -3.50 -23.47 -35.16
N GLU A 106 -3.93 -22.24 -35.47
CA GLU A 106 -3.07 -21.04 -35.41
C GLU A 106 -2.77 -20.62 -33.96
N THR A 107 -3.66 -20.97 -33.02
CA THR A 107 -3.58 -20.55 -31.61
C THR A 107 -3.03 -21.63 -30.69
N GLU A 108 -2.81 -22.85 -31.19
CA GLU A 108 -2.40 -24.02 -30.41
C GLU A 108 -1.09 -23.79 -29.64
N GLY A 109 -0.05 -23.29 -30.31
CA GLY A 109 1.25 -23.05 -29.69
C GLY A 109 1.20 -22.00 -28.58
N ILE A 110 0.42 -20.93 -28.77
CA ILE A 110 0.27 -19.86 -27.77
C ILE A 110 -0.54 -20.38 -26.56
N LEU A 111 -1.62 -21.12 -26.82
CA LEU A 111 -2.43 -21.75 -25.78
C LEU A 111 -1.60 -22.72 -24.93
N PHE A 112 -0.74 -23.52 -25.56
CA PHE A 112 0.19 -24.41 -24.88
C PHE A 112 1.07 -23.64 -23.90
N VAL A 113 1.71 -22.56 -24.36
CA VAL A 113 2.63 -21.78 -23.53
C VAL A 113 1.90 -21.12 -22.35
N LEU A 114 0.76 -20.49 -22.61
CA LEU A 114 0.01 -19.77 -21.58
C LEU A 114 -0.59 -20.70 -20.52
N ALA A 115 -1.17 -21.83 -20.93
CA ALA A 115 -1.68 -22.84 -19.99
C ALA A 115 -0.55 -23.43 -19.15
N THR A 116 0.62 -23.68 -19.76
CA THR A 116 1.81 -24.16 -19.04
C THR A 116 2.30 -23.15 -18.01
N ILE A 117 2.47 -21.88 -18.39
CA ILE A 117 2.92 -20.82 -17.47
C ILE A 117 1.94 -20.70 -16.30
N SER A 118 0.64 -20.72 -16.58
CA SER A 118 -0.39 -20.62 -15.55
C SER A 118 -0.37 -21.81 -14.58
N GLY A 119 -0.37 -23.05 -15.10
CA GLY A 119 -0.38 -24.25 -14.28
C GLY A 119 0.91 -24.46 -13.48
N LEU A 120 2.07 -24.24 -14.11
CA LEU A 120 3.37 -24.34 -13.41
C LEU A 120 3.56 -23.21 -12.41
N GLY A 121 3.15 -21.98 -12.74
CA GLY A 121 3.21 -20.85 -11.82
C GLY A 121 2.41 -21.12 -10.55
N ASP A 122 1.19 -21.64 -10.70
CA ASP A 122 0.36 -22.09 -9.59
C ASP A 122 1.05 -23.17 -8.74
N LEU A 123 1.50 -24.24 -9.39
CA LEU A 123 2.16 -25.36 -8.72
C LEU A 123 3.43 -24.93 -7.95
N ILE A 124 4.27 -24.08 -8.55
CA ILE A 124 5.49 -23.55 -7.92
C ILE A 124 5.13 -22.79 -6.63
N VAL A 125 4.08 -21.97 -6.66
CA VAL A 125 3.65 -21.20 -5.49
C VAL A 125 3.09 -22.12 -4.42
N LEU A 126 2.25 -23.09 -4.77
CA LEU A 126 1.72 -24.08 -3.84
C LEU A 126 2.83 -24.89 -3.17
N ILE A 127 3.85 -25.32 -3.93
CA ILE A 127 5.01 -26.02 -3.39
C ILE A 127 5.82 -25.11 -2.45
N ALA A 128 6.10 -23.87 -2.84
CA ALA A 128 6.90 -22.95 -2.06
C ALA A 128 6.21 -22.51 -0.76
N VAL A 129 4.88 -22.45 -0.77
CA VAL A 129 4.06 -22.11 0.41
C VAL A 129 3.86 -23.34 1.29
N GLY A 130 3.82 -24.54 0.70
CA GLY A 130 3.61 -25.80 1.38
C GLY A 130 2.24 -25.88 2.06
N TRP A 131 2.15 -26.62 3.16
CA TRP A 131 0.90 -26.81 3.91
C TRP A 131 0.59 -25.66 4.89
N ARG A 132 0.80 -24.42 4.45
CA ARG A 132 0.59 -23.22 5.27
C ARG A 132 -0.47 -22.32 4.65
N PRO A 133 -1.30 -21.64 5.45
CA PRO A 133 -2.35 -20.78 4.91
C PRO A 133 -1.75 -19.57 4.17
N LEU A 134 -2.35 -19.28 3.01
CA LEU A 134 -2.13 -18.09 2.21
C LEU A 134 -2.95 -16.92 2.77
N ASN A 135 -2.50 -15.68 2.58
CA ASN A 135 -3.32 -14.51 2.88
C ASN A 135 -4.52 -14.40 1.92
N TRP A 136 -5.55 -13.65 2.32
CA TRP A 136 -6.75 -13.51 1.48
C TRP A 136 -6.49 -12.93 0.08
N GLY A 137 -5.48 -12.06 -0.07
CA GLY A 137 -5.07 -11.52 -1.36
C GLY A 137 -4.62 -12.61 -2.35
N MET A 138 -3.78 -13.54 -1.91
CA MET A 138 -3.30 -14.66 -2.72
C MET A 138 -4.42 -15.67 -2.99
N VAL A 139 -5.33 -15.91 -2.04
CA VAL A 139 -6.51 -16.76 -2.27
C VAL A 139 -7.39 -16.23 -3.40
N ARG A 140 -7.59 -14.90 -3.47
CA ARG A 140 -8.35 -14.30 -4.59
C ARG A 140 -7.69 -14.54 -5.95
N MET A 141 -6.35 -14.49 -6.01
CA MET A 141 -5.62 -14.83 -7.23
C MET A 141 -5.78 -16.32 -7.55
N GLN A 142 -5.70 -17.21 -6.55
CA GLN A 142 -5.95 -18.64 -6.71
C GLN A 142 -7.33 -18.94 -7.29
N ILE A 143 -8.36 -18.23 -6.82
CA ILE A 143 -9.72 -18.31 -7.37
C ILE A 143 -9.70 -17.91 -8.86
N GLY A 144 -9.03 -16.81 -9.21
CA GLY A 144 -8.87 -16.37 -10.60
C GLY A 144 -8.18 -17.41 -11.49
N ILE A 145 -7.09 -18.02 -11.01
CA ILE A 145 -6.38 -19.09 -11.74
C ILE A 145 -7.31 -20.28 -11.96
N ALA A 146 -7.95 -20.78 -10.91
CA ALA A 146 -8.84 -21.94 -10.98
C ALA A 146 -10.00 -21.70 -11.96
N VAL A 147 -10.65 -20.53 -11.88
CA VAL A 147 -11.75 -20.18 -12.79
C VAL A 147 -11.27 -20.08 -14.23
N THR A 148 -10.19 -19.34 -14.50
CA THR A 148 -9.72 -19.12 -15.87
C THR A 148 -9.22 -20.42 -16.51
N LEU A 149 -8.48 -21.27 -15.79
CA LEU A 149 -8.04 -22.57 -16.30
C LEU A 149 -9.20 -23.56 -16.46
N ALA A 150 -10.18 -23.57 -15.55
CA ALA A 150 -11.38 -24.39 -15.70
C ALA A 150 -12.20 -23.99 -16.93
N VAL A 151 -12.34 -22.69 -17.18
CA VAL A 151 -13.01 -22.15 -18.37
C VAL A 151 -12.24 -22.52 -19.64
N ALA A 152 -10.91 -22.38 -19.64
CA ALA A 152 -10.07 -22.79 -20.77
C ALA A 152 -10.24 -24.29 -21.08
N ALA A 153 -10.22 -25.15 -20.05
CA ALA A 153 -10.46 -26.58 -20.19
C ALA A 153 -11.87 -26.90 -20.69
N ALA A 154 -12.90 -26.20 -20.19
CA ALA A 154 -14.28 -26.37 -20.65
C ALA A 154 -14.44 -26.01 -22.13
N PHE A 155 -13.86 -24.90 -22.58
CA PHE A 155 -13.86 -24.55 -24.00
C PHE A 155 -13.02 -25.50 -24.86
N GLN A 156 -11.98 -26.12 -24.30
CA GLN A 156 -11.21 -27.14 -25.01
C GLN A 156 -12.06 -28.39 -25.33
N LEU A 157 -13.11 -28.69 -24.55
CA LEU A 157 -14.05 -29.78 -24.83
C LEU A 157 -14.93 -29.53 -26.05
N THR A 158 -15.13 -28.26 -26.44
CA THR A 158 -15.95 -27.90 -27.61
C THR A 158 -15.12 -27.84 -28.91
N ARG A 159 -13.81 -28.09 -28.82
CA ARG A 159 -12.87 -28.06 -29.94
C ARG A 159 -12.57 -29.46 -30.49
N PRO A 160 -12.10 -29.56 -31.75
CA PRO A 160 -11.51 -30.79 -32.26
C PRO A 160 -10.42 -31.31 -31.34
N ALA A 161 -10.15 -32.62 -31.38
CA ALA A 161 -9.07 -33.22 -30.62
C ALA A 161 -7.72 -32.62 -31.08
N MET A 162 -7.08 -31.84 -30.19
CA MET A 162 -5.79 -31.21 -30.43
C MET A 162 -4.72 -31.85 -29.52
N PRO A 163 -3.46 -31.99 -29.98
CA PRO A 163 -2.34 -32.44 -29.15
C PRO A 163 -2.18 -31.66 -27.83
N VAL A 164 -2.52 -30.37 -27.79
CA VAL A 164 -2.46 -29.54 -26.58
C VAL A 164 -3.52 -29.87 -25.51
N ALA A 165 -4.59 -30.60 -25.85
CA ALA A 165 -5.74 -30.78 -24.97
C ALA A 165 -5.41 -31.41 -23.59
N PRO A 166 -4.59 -32.48 -23.48
CA PRO A 166 -4.22 -33.06 -22.18
C PRO A 166 -3.54 -32.07 -21.24
N LEU A 167 -2.73 -31.16 -21.79
CA LEU A 167 -2.04 -30.13 -21.03
C LEU A 167 -3.04 -29.12 -20.45
N VAL A 168 -3.98 -28.64 -21.26
CA VAL A 168 -5.01 -27.68 -20.81
C VAL A 168 -5.89 -28.29 -19.72
N PHE A 169 -6.27 -29.57 -19.87
CA PHE A 169 -7.00 -30.30 -18.81
C PHE A 169 -6.15 -30.47 -17.55
N GLY A 170 -4.86 -30.82 -17.70
CA GLY A 170 -3.94 -30.94 -16.58
C GLY A 170 -3.78 -29.61 -15.81
N ALA A 171 -3.60 -28.50 -16.53
CA ALA A 171 -3.54 -27.17 -15.93
C ALA A 171 -4.86 -26.81 -15.22
N GLY A 172 -6.02 -27.10 -15.82
CA GLY A 172 -7.33 -26.95 -15.19
C GLY A 172 -7.45 -27.73 -13.88
N ALA A 173 -7.03 -29.00 -13.88
CA ALA A 173 -7.02 -29.84 -12.69
C ALA A 173 -6.09 -29.28 -11.60
N ILE A 174 -4.90 -28.79 -11.96
CA ILE A 174 -3.96 -28.14 -11.03
C ILE A 174 -4.61 -26.91 -10.39
N GLY A 175 -5.20 -26.02 -11.19
CA GLY A 175 -5.85 -24.81 -10.67
C GLY A 175 -6.97 -25.10 -9.68
N ILE A 176 -7.85 -26.05 -10.00
CA ILE A 176 -8.95 -26.47 -9.12
C ILE A 176 -8.42 -27.13 -7.85
N ALA A 177 -7.51 -28.10 -7.98
CA ALA A 177 -6.93 -28.79 -6.83
C ALA A 177 -6.16 -27.83 -5.92
N GLY A 178 -5.42 -26.89 -6.50
CA GLY A 178 -4.70 -25.83 -5.80
C GLY A 178 -5.63 -24.91 -5.01
N LEU A 179 -6.76 -24.50 -5.58
CA LEU A 179 -7.77 -23.73 -4.86
C LEU A 179 -8.39 -24.53 -3.71
N ILE A 180 -8.79 -25.77 -3.96
CA ILE A 180 -9.36 -26.64 -2.90
C ILE A 180 -8.35 -26.81 -1.77
N LEU A 181 -7.09 -27.06 -2.11
CA LEU A 181 -5.99 -27.18 -1.16
C LEU A 181 -5.81 -25.90 -0.33
N ALA A 182 -5.75 -24.74 -0.97
CA ALA A 182 -5.60 -23.45 -0.30
C ALA A 182 -6.76 -23.17 0.68
N LEU A 183 -8.00 -23.47 0.28
CA LEU A 183 -9.19 -23.33 1.12
C LEU A 183 -9.20 -24.34 2.27
N LEU A 184 -8.83 -25.59 2.00
CA LEU A 184 -8.75 -26.67 2.98
C LEU A 184 -7.70 -26.35 4.05
N VAL A 185 -6.49 -25.93 3.66
CA VAL A 185 -5.43 -25.54 4.61
C VAL A 185 -5.90 -24.38 5.49
N ARG A 186 -6.58 -23.37 4.90
CA ARG A 186 -7.15 -22.25 5.67
C ARG A 186 -8.26 -22.69 6.63
N ALA A 187 -9.08 -23.68 6.27
CA ALA A 187 -10.13 -24.22 7.14
C ALA A 187 -9.55 -25.06 8.29
N LEU A 188 -8.50 -25.84 8.02
CA LEU A 188 -7.86 -26.71 9.00
C LEU A 188 -6.90 -25.96 9.96
N ARG A 189 -6.48 -24.74 9.62
CA ARG A 189 -5.53 -23.94 10.41
C ARG A 189 -6.05 -22.52 10.67
N PRO A 190 -7.14 -22.36 11.45
CA PRO A 190 -7.79 -21.07 11.66
C PRO A 190 -6.89 -20.05 12.38
N ALA A 191 -6.04 -20.48 13.31
CA ALA A 191 -5.11 -19.60 14.03
C ALA A 191 -4.03 -19.01 13.10
N GLU A 192 -3.33 -19.85 12.33
CA GLU A 192 -2.34 -19.40 11.35
C GLU A 192 -2.96 -18.55 10.22
N ARG A 193 -4.23 -18.82 9.89
CA ARG A 193 -5.01 -18.02 8.93
C ARG A 193 -5.25 -16.60 9.47
N GLU A 194 -5.69 -16.49 10.71
CA GLU A 194 -5.90 -15.18 11.35
C GLU A 194 -4.58 -14.40 11.47
N GLU A 195 -3.50 -15.10 11.81
CA GLU A 195 -2.16 -14.53 11.85
C GLU A 195 -1.76 -13.92 10.50
N ILE A 196 -1.84 -14.68 9.40
CA ILE A 196 -1.43 -14.18 8.07
C ILE A 196 -2.36 -13.07 7.54
N ASP A 197 -3.65 -13.12 7.86
CA ASP A 197 -4.63 -12.12 7.42
C ASP A 197 -4.49 -10.79 8.21
N THR A 198 -3.96 -10.84 9.44
CA THR A 198 -3.71 -9.65 10.29
C THR A 198 -2.24 -9.22 10.36
N ALA A 199 -1.33 -9.98 9.77
CA ALA A 199 0.13 -9.79 9.86
C ALA A 199 0.60 -8.36 9.54
N ILE A 200 -0.01 -7.67 8.57
CA ILE A 200 0.37 -6.28 8.25
C ILE A 200 0.01 -5.34 9.41
N ASN A 201 -1.19 -5.46 9.97
CA ASN A 201 -1.63 -4.62 11.09
C ASN A 201 -0.73 -4.87 12.31
N VAL A 202 -0.49 -6.14 12.63
CA VAL A 202 0.39 -6.54 13.74
C VAL A 202 1.83 -6.04 13.53
N ALA A 203 2.38 -6.14 12.32
CA ALA A 203 3.73 -5.65 12.03
C ALA A 203 3.85 -4.13 12.16
N VAL A 204 2.80 -3.41 11.80
CA VAL A 204 2.71 -1.95 11.91
C VAL A 204 2.58 -1.53 13.38
N ASP A 205 1.73 -2.20 14.15
CA ASP A 205 1.58 -1.97 15.59
C ASP A 205 2.88 -2.26 16.34
N ARG A 206 3.61 -3.33 15.97
CA ARG A 206 4.94 -3.63 16.52
C ARG A 206 5.98 -2.56 16.21
N MET A 207 5.84 -1.85 15.10
CA MET A 207 6.76 -0.78 14.69
C MET A 207 6.43 0.56 15.35
N ARG A 208 5.21 0.71 15.88
CA ARG A 208 4.71 1.96 16.46
C ARG A 208 5.63 2.54 17.55
N PRO A 209 6.17 1.77 18.52
CA PRO A 209 7.08 2.34 19.53
C PRO A 209 8.37 2.90 18.94
N GLU A 210 8.92 2.27 17.90
CA GLU A 210 10.13 2.74 17.21
C GLU A 210 9.84 4.05 16.47
N VAL A 211 8.69 4.14 15.81
CA VAL A 211 8.25 5.34 15.08
C VAL A 211 7.90 6.49 16.03
N ASP A 212 7.23 6.20 17.14
CA ASP A 212 6.90 7.19 18.18
C ASP A 212 8.19 7.74 18.82
N ALA A 213 9.21 6.91 19.03
CA ALA A 213 10.51 7.35 19.51
C ALA A 213 11.24 8.26 18.50
N ILE A 214 11.17 7.95 17.20
CA ILE A 214 11.72 8.81 16.15
C ILE A 214 10.97 10.15 16.10
N ALA A 215 9.64 10.12 16.17
CA ALA A 215 8.81 11.32 16.20
C ALA A 215 9.15 12.21 17.41
N ALA A 216 9.29 11.62 18.60
CA ALA A 216 9.70 12.35 19.81
C ALA A 216 11.11 12.95 19.68
N ARG A 217 12.06 12.22 19.09
CA ARG A 217 13.41 12.72 18.81
C ARG A 217 13.39 13.90 17.84
N LEU A 218 12.72 13.76 16.69
CA LEU A 218 12.61 14.83 15.69
C LEU A 218 11.91 16.07 16.27
N GLN A 219 10.90 15.86 17.13
CA GLN A 219 10.24 16.95 17.83
C GLN A 219 11.21 17.68 18.75
N ALA A 220 11.99 16.96 19.56
CA ALA A 220 12.99 17.57 20.46
C ALA A 220 14.05 18.34 19.67
N GLU A 221 14.64 17.73 18.64
CA GLU A 221 15.66 18.36 17.78
C GLU A 221 15.12 19.60 17.06
N THR A 222 13.85 19.60 16.65
CA THR A 222 13.22 20.78 16.02
C THR A 222 13.04 21.90 17.03
N LEU A 223 12.58 21.60 18.25
CA LEU A 223 12.37 22.61 19.28
C LEU A 223 13.69 23.19 19.78
N GLU A 224 14.77 22.41 19.81
CA GLU A 224 16.11 22.91 20.14
C GLU A 224 16.66 23.91 19.11
N LYS A 225 16.27 23.77 17.83
CA LYS A 225 16.66 24.68 16.74
C LYS A 225 15.88 26.00 16.74
N LEU A 226 14.79 26.10 17.49
CA LEU A 226 13.89 27.25 17.50
C LEU A 226 13.88 27.93 18.86
N SER A 227 13.94 29.26 18.88
CA SER A 227 13.65 30.02 20.10
C SER A 227 12.18 29.89 20.50
N ALA A 228 11.86 30.10 21.78
CA ALA A 228 10.47 30.05 22.27
C ALA A 228 9.53 30.99 21.48
N GLN A 229 10.02 32.19 21.13
CA GLN A 229 9.27 33.16 20.35
C GLN A 229 8.99 32.67 18.91
N GLU A 230 9.94 31.97 18.28
CA GLU A 230 9.74 31.39 16.94
C GLU A 230 8.75 30.23 16.99
N GLN A 231 8.84 29.38 18.02
CA GLN A 231 7.89 28.27 18.22
C GLN A 231 6.46 28.78 18.36
N GLU A 232 6.23 29.76 19.26
CA GLU A 232 4.93 30.38 19.46
C GLU A 232 4.41 31.04 18.17
N ARG A 233 5.28 31.76 17.46
CA ARG A 233 4.92 32.44 16.20
C ARG A 233 4.51 31.44 15.12
N ILE A 234 5.25 30.35 14.95
CA ILE A 234 4.94 29.30 13.96
C ILE A 234 3.58 28.66 14.29
N VAL A 235 3.35 28.30 15.55
CA VAL A 235 2.08 27.72 16.01
C VAL A 235 0.93 28.69 15.76
N ALA A 236 1.09 29.97 16.12
CA ALA A 236 0.06 30.99 15.91
C ALA A 236 -0.25 31.19 14.42
N LEU A 237 0.77 31.31 13.56
CA LEU A 237 0.60 31.46 12.11
C LEU A 237 -0.11 30.25 11.49
N ARG A 238 0.30 29.04 11.86
CA ARG A 238 -0.32 27.79 11.41
C ARG A 238 -1.79 27.73 11.82
N THR A 239 -2.09 27.95 13.09
CA THR A 239 -3.45 27.87 13.63
C THR A 239 -4.36 28.91 12.98
N ALA A 240 -3.92 30.17 12.89
CA ALA A 240 -4.68 31.23 12.25
C ALA A 240 -4.94 30.94 10.76
N ALA A 241 -3.92 30.48 10.02
CA ALA A 241 -4.08 30.12 8.62
C ALA A 241 -5.06 28.95 8.40
N LEU A 242 -5.04 27.94 9.28
CA LEU A 242 -5.99 26.81 9.21
C LEU A 242 -7.44 27.26 9.51
N VAL A 243 -7.63 28.15 10.48
CA VAL A 243 -8.94 28.72 10.81
C VAL A 243 -9.49 29.53 9.63
N ASP A 244 -8.66 30.38 9.03
CA ASP A 244 -9.03 31.16 7.84
C ASP A 244 -9.44 30.28 6.65
N LEU A 245 -8.66 29.21 6.39
CA LEU A 245 -8.95 28.28 5.30
C LEU A 245 -10.26 27.52 5.53
N ALA A 246 -10.53 27.11 6.78
CA ALA A 246 -11.80 26.50 7.14
C ALA A 246 -12.99 27.47 6.92
N ALA A 247 -12.83 28.75 7.25
CA ALA A 247 -13.85 29.78 7.03
C ALA A 247 -14.13 30.03 5.52
N LEU A 248 -13.17 29.73 4.65
CA LEU A 248 -13.27 29.88 3.20
C LEU A 248 -13.85 28.65 2.49
N GLY A 249 -14.23 27.62 3.24
CA GLY A 249 -14.82 26.39 2.70
C GLY A 249 -13.80 25.30 2.36
N ASP A 250 -12.54 25.46 2.79
CA ASP A 250 -11.45 24.51 2.59
C ASP A 250 -10.98 23.90 3.92
N PRO A 251 -11.85 23.17 4.66
CA PRO A 251 -11.51 22.65 5.97
C PRO A 251 -10.45 21.56 5.89
N GLN A 252 -9.31 21.81 6.52
CA GLN A 252 -8.31 20.79 6.82
C GLN A 252 -8.69 20.05 8.12
N PRO A 253 -8.15 18.84 8.35
CA PRO A 253 -8.33 18.16 9.64
C PRO A 253 -7.91 19.10 10.78
N ALA A 254 -8.76 19.23 11.81
CA ALA A 254 -8.49 20.09 12.94
C ALA A 254 -7.14 19.71 13.58
N VAL A 255 -6.28 20.72 13.78
CA VAL A 255 -5.02 20.58 14.50
C VAL A 255 -5.25 21.21 15.87
N GLU A 256 -5.07 20.43 16.94
CA GLU A 256 -5.15 20.97 18.30
C GLU A 256 -4.05 22.01 18.54
N GLU A 257 -4.38 23.10 19.22
CA GLU A 257 -3.41 24.18 19.51
C GLU A 257 -2.21 23.70 20.32
N VAL A 258 -2.37 22.60 21.06
CA VAL A 258 -1.33 21.97 21.89
C VAL A 258 -0.23 21.32 21.03
N VAL A 259 -0.46 21.11 19.72
CA VAL A 259 0.55 20.52 18.84
C VAL A 259 1.73 21.50 18.65
N PRO A 260 2.95 21.13 19.09
CA PRO A 260 4.12 22.01 19.01
C PRO A 260 4.53 22.31 17.56
N ALA A 261 5.41 23.30 17.37
CA ALA A 261 5.96 23.63 16.06
C ALA A 261 6.65 22.41 15.44
N GLY A 262 6.30 22.09 14.19
CA GLY A 262 6.79 20.93 13.46
C GLY A 262 6.01 19.63 13.72
N GLY A 263 5.13 19.62 14.74
CA GLY A 263 4.35 18.45 15.11
C GLY A 263 3.32 18.03 14.04
N VAL A 264 2.84 18.95 13.20
CA VAL A 264 1.93 18.61 12.10
C VAL A 264 2.68 17.93 10.96
N ILE A 265 3.89 18.39 10.63
CA ILE A 265 4.78 17.73 9.67
C ILE A 265 5.12 16.32 10.16
N ILE A 266 5.61 16.20 11.40
CA ILE A 266 5.98 14.91 12.00
C ILE A 266 4.79 13.95 12.03
N SER A 267 3.63 14.38 12.52
CA SER A 267 2.45 13.52 12.59
C SER A 267 1.92 13.10 11.22
N ALA A 268 2.00 13.96 10.21
CA ALA A 268 1.56 13.62 8.87
C ALA A 268 2.40 12.52 8.24
N PHE A 269 3.71 12.46 8.53
CA PHE A 269 4.60 11.43 8.02
C PHE A 269 4.69 10.20 8.91
N LEU A 270 4.69 10.35 10.23
CA LEU A 270 5.03 9.30 11.20
C LEU A 270 3.85 8.81 12.03
N VAL A 271 2.78 9.59 12.20
CA VAL A 271 1.55 9.11 12.88
C VAL A 271 0.56 8.55 11.87
N LYS A 272 0.48 9.15 10.67
CA LYS A 272 -0.36 8.69 9.55
C LYS A 272 0.42 7.89 8.50
N TRP A 273 1.58 7.35 8.88
CA TRP A 273 2.56 6.68 8.01
C TRP A 273 2.02 5.44 7.28
N ASN A 274 0.90 4.88 7.74
CA ASN A 274 0.24 3.75 7.09
C ASN A 274 -1.28 3.97 6.94
N SER A 275 -1.79 3.79 5.71
CA SER A 275 -3.23 3.84 5.38
C SER A 275 -4.06 2.79 6.13
N TYR A 276 -3.45 1.71 6.63
CA TYR A 276 -4.14 0.69 7.42
C TYR A 276 -4.46 1.14 8.86
N LEU A 277 -3.81 2.19 9.36
CA LEU A 277 -4.09 2.75 10.69
C LEU A 277 -5.31 3.70 10.72
N ARG A 278 -5.90 4.03 9.56
CA ARG A 278 -7.03 4.98 9.44
C ARG A 278 -8.42 4.33 9.59
N ARG A 279 -8.61 3.46 10.59
CA ARG A 279 -9.96 2.97 10.93
C ARG A 279 -10.17 2.95 12.43
N GLU A 280 -10.19 4.14 13.02
CA GLU A 280 -10.96 4.43 14.23
C GLU A 280 -11.73 5.73 13.98
#